data_AF-A0A238D1T2-F1
#
_entry.id   AF-A0A238D1T2-F1
#
_cell.length_a   1.000
_cell.length_b   1.000
_cell.length_c   1.000
_cell.angle_alpha   90.00
_cell.angle_beta   90.00
_cell.angle_gamma   90.00
#
_symmetry.space_group_name_H-M   'P 1'
#
loop_
_entity.id
_entity.type
_entity.pdbx_description
1 polymer ?
#
loop_
_entity_poly.entity_id
_entity_poly.type
_entity_poly.pdbx_seq_one_letter_code
_entity_poly.pdbx_strand_id
1 'polypeptide(L)'
;MPWNHSRVALGAVLPLSLLLAACGGGTSSKYEGSILSGQVLMGAGQPVSGNGNGNVCIYAITGGQGNPLNTAVSPPANTGTLLTIGCIPTAADGTFSVNLSSYYGPVLIQISGGTYTNAASQAGSSLVNLASTNASLQAVANIGGGGTVSAVVTPLTTVATAIAQGMSGGLTTANYAAASANVATQFQLGGLNINTAPQAGDAYNMALLGVQKYLVAPPGSTDDPNANNLLTWHLTASPVSADYTTAYQAINSGSTATFGFH
;
A
#
# COMPACT_ATOMS: atom_id res chain seq x y z
N MET A 1 -50.48 58.27 58.54
CA MET A 1 -51.36 59.06 57.65
C MET A 1 -50.61 59.30 56.34
N PRO A 2 -51.27 59.27 55.17
CA PRO A 2 -51.46 58.06 54.36
C PRO A 2 -50.90 58.15 52.92
N TRP A 3 -50.89 57.00 52.20
CA TRP A 3 -51.18 56.78 50.76
C TRP A 3 -50.48 57.66 49.68
N ASN A 4 -49.95 57.17 48.53
CA ASN A 4 -50.63 56.33 47.55
C ASN A 4 -49.72 55.87 46.37
N HIS A 5 -50.08 54.67 45.86
CA HIS A 5 -50.14 54.16 44.48
C HIS A 5 -49.02 54.33 43.42
N SER A 6 -48.43 53.16 43.11
CA SER A 6 -48.25 52.45 41.82
C SER A 6 -48.52 53.09 40.43
N ARG A 7 -47.66 52.61 39.50
CA ARG A 7 -47.78 52.36 38.03
C ARG A 7 -47.38 53.50 37.07
N VAL A 8 -46.48 53.21 36.12
CA VAL A 8 -46.74 52.79 34.72
C VAL A 8 -45.41 52.71 33.94
N ALA A 9 -45.32 51.71 33.06
CA ALA A 9 -44.20 51.34 32.20
C ALA A 9 -44.14 52.14 30.89
N LEU A 10 -42.96 52.20 30.24
CA LEU A 10 -42.65 52.37 28.80
C LEU A 10 -41.15 52.73 28.75
N GLY A 11 -40.22 52.01 28.13
CA GLY A 11 -40.25 51.40 26.81
C GLY A 11 -39.13 52.07 25.99
N ALA A 12 -37.98 51.42 25.86
CA ALA A 12 -36.96 51.81 24.87
C ALA A 12 -36.21 50.56 24.40
N VAL A 13 -36.63 50.11 23.22
CA VAL A 13 -36.07 49.01 22.44
C VAL A 13 -34.74 49.46 21.83
N LEU A 14 -33.66 48.75 22.14
CA LEU A 14 -32.36 48.89 21.47
C LEU A 14 -32.40 48.16 20.12
N PRO A 15 -32.13 48.83 18.99
CA PRO A 15 -32.01 48.15 17.69
C PRO A 15 -30.67 47.41 17.63
N LEU A 16 -30.75 46.07 17.64
CA LEU A 16 -29.63 45.17 17.38
C LEU A 16 -29.37 45.19 15.86
N SER A 17 -28.37 45.93 15.43
CA SER A 17 -27.88 45.90 14.04
C SER A 17 -27.28 44.53 13.74
N LEU A 18 -28.10 43.64 13.14
CA LEU A 18 -27.65 42.43 12.46
C LEU A 18 -26.81 42.86 11.24
N LEU A 19 -25.49 42.92 11.42
CA LEU A 19 -24.55 42.80 10.32
C LEU A 19 -24.68 41.38 9.75
N LEU A 20 -25.37 41.28 8.63
CA LEU A 20 -25.38 40.11 7.75
C LEU A 20 -23.93 39.89 7.28
N ALA A 21 -23.20 39.03 7.98
CA ALA A 21 -21.93 38.53 7.50
C ALA A 21 -22.22 37.78 6.19
N ALA A 22 -21.57 38.25 5.12
CA ALA A 22 -21.57 37.60 3.83
C ALA A 22 -21.24 36.11 4.00
N CYS A 23 -22.19 35.24 3.68
CA CYS A 23 -21.90 33.84 3.39
C CYS A 23 -21.08 33.83 2.10
N GLY A 24 -19.77 33.96 2.26
CA GLY A 24 -18.83 33.78 1.17
C GLY A 24 -19.06 32.41 0.58
N GLY A 25 -19.59 32.38 -0.65
CA GLY A 25 -19.55 31.21 -1.52
C GLY A 25 -18.10 30.92 -1.84
N GLY A 26 -17.40 30.29 -0.89
CA GLY A 26 -16.15 29.63 -1.16
C GLY A 26 -16.46 28.58 -2.20
N THR A 27 -15.90 28.73 -3.39
CA THR A 27 -15.79 27.63 -4.34
C THR A 27 -15.14 26.50 -3.56
N SER A 28 -15.92 25.49 -3.16
CA SER A 28 -15.37 24.25 -2.66
C SER A 28 -14.41 23.82 -3.75
N SER A 29 -13.10 23.88 -3.48
CA SER A 29 -12.12 23.25 -4.36
C SER A 29 -12.60 21.83 -4.51
N LYS A 30 -13.14 21.48 -5.68
CA LYS A 30 -13.62 20.13 -5.92
C LYS A 30 -12.39 19.26 -5.66
N TYR A 31 -12.49 18.37 -4.69
CA TYR A 31 -11.47 17.35 -4.51
C TYR A 31 -11.51 16.51 -5.78
N GLU A 32 -10.59 16.78 -6.70
CA GLU A 32 -10.48 16.03 -7.94
C GLU A 32 -9.71 14.76 -7.62
N GLY A 33 -10.39 13.62 -7.79
CA GLY A 33 -9.71 12.33 -7.82
C GLY A 33 -8.82 12.19 -9.06
N SER A 34 -8.26 11.01 -9.24
CA SER A 34 -7.28 10.76 -10.31
C SER A 34 -7.55 9.42 -11.00
N ILE A 35 -6.98 9.25 -12.17
CA ILE A 35 -6.78 7.92 -12.75
C ILE A 35 -5.61 7.29 -12.02
N LEU A 36 -5.82 6.16 -11.34
CA LEU A 36 -4.72 5.36 -10.84
C LEU A 36 -4.27 4.43 -11.96
N SER A 37 -3.06 4.64 -12.45
CA SER A 37 -2.37 3.74 -13.36
C SER A 37 -1.26 3.04 -12.59
N GLY A 38 -1.15 1.73 -12.71
CA GLY A 38 -0.11 1.01 -12.02
C GLY A 38 0.41 -0.20 -12.74
N GLN A 39 1.49 -0.75 -12.20
CA GLN A 39 2.16 -1.93 -12.72
C GLN A 39 2.53 -2.89 -11.60
N VAL A 40 2.29 -4.18 -11.80
CA VAL A 40 2.63 -5.24 -10.85
C VAL A 40 3.82 -6.03 -11.38
N LEU A 41 4.91 -6.05 -10.60
CA LEU A 41 6.20 -6.61 -11.00
C LEU A 41 6.81 -7.47 -9.90
N MET A 42 7.28 -8.67 -10.26
CA MET A 42 8.12 -9.51 -9.38
C MET A 42 9.62 -9.23 -9.55
N GLY A 43 9.99 -8.42 -10.53
CA GLY A 43 11.35 -8.06 -10.96
C GLY A 43 11.28 -7.19 -12.21
N ALA A 44 12.41 -6.63 -12.64
CA ALA A 44 12.46 -5.87 -13.90
C ALA A 44 12.06 -6.77 -15.08
N GLY A 45 11.06 -6.35 -15.85
CA GLY A 45 10.51 -7.14 -16.96
C GLY A 45 9.82 -8.45 -16.53
N GLN A 46 9.44 -8.60 -15.25
CA GLN A 46 8.70 -9.76 -14.75
C GLN A 46 7.29 -9.36 -14.30
N PRO A 47 6.38 -9.10 -15.27
CA PRO A 47 5.02 -8.68 -14.96
C PRO A 47 4.18 -9.81 -14.35
N VAL A 48 3.25 -9.42 -13.50
CA VAL A 48 2.20 -10.30 -12.99
C VAL A 48 0.94 -10.10 -13.83
N SER A 49 0.52 -11.14 -14.54
CA SER A 49 -0.72 -11.15 -15.33
C SER A 49 -1.86 -11.76 -14.53
N GLY A 50 -3.02 -11.09 -14.52
CA GLY A 50 -4.28 -11.61 -13.99
C GLY A 50 -4.95 -12.62 -14.93
N ASN A 51 -4.43 -12.80 -16.15
CA ASN A 51 -4.98 -13.68 -17.20
C ASN A 51 -6.47 -13.41 -17.48
N GLY A 52 -6.87 -12.14 -17.43
CA GLY A 52 -8.27 -11.71 -17.60
C GLY A 52 -9.13 -11.81 -16.34
N ASN A 53 -8.62 -12.38 -15.24
CA ASN A 53 -9.32 -12.43 -13.96
C ASN A 53 -8.97 -11.20 -13.11
N GLY A 54 -9.96 -10.68 -12.39
CA GLY A 54 -9.78 -9.59 -11.44
C GLY A 54 -8.82 -9.98 -10.32
N ASN A 55 -7.62 -9.38 -10.30
CA ASN A 55 -6.58 -9.66 -9.31
C ASN A 55 -6.07 -8.43 -8.57
N VAL A 56 -6.45 -7.22 -8.98
CA VAL A 56 -6.11 -5.95 -8.33
C VAL A 56 -7.33 -5.42 -7.58
N CYS A 57 -7.25 -5.41 -6.25
CA CYS A 57 -8.28 -4.88 -5.37
C CYS A 57 -7.79 -3.55 -4.78
N ILE A 58 -8.64 -2.53 -4.76
CA ILE A 58 -8.26 -1.17 -4.37
C ILE A 58 -9.14 -0.72 -3.21
N TYR A 59 -8.53 -0.54 -2.05
CA TYR A 59 -9.22 -0.22 -0.80
C TYR A 59 -8.90 1.20 -0.37
N ALA A 60 -9.93 1.95 0.04
CA ALA A 60 -9.72 3.21 0.75
C ALA A 60 -9.04 2.95 2.09
N ILE A 61 -8.01 3.74 2.41
CA ILE A 61 -7.37 3.72 3.72
C ILE A 61 -8.08 4.72 4.63
N THR A 62 -8.64 4.25 5.74
CA THR A 62 -9.35 5.08 6.72
C THR A 62 -8.84 4.80 8.13
N GLY A 63 -8.49 5.86 8.88
CA GLY A 63 -8.04 5.74 10.28
C GLY A 63 -6.75 4.92 10.45
N GLY A 64 -5.87 4.92 9.45
CA GLY A 64 -4.65 4.08 9.45
C GLY A 64 -4.88 2.64 9.01
N GLN A 65 -6.10 2.27 8.59
CA GLN A 65 -6.45 0.91 8.18
C GLN A 65 -6.76 0.88 6.69
N GLY A 66 -5.99 0.14 5.89
CA GLY A 66 -6.27 -0.08 4.45
C GLY A 66 -6.96 -1.41 4.17
N ASN A 67 -6.47 -2.45 4.83
CA ASN A 67 -7.02 -3.79 4.98
C ASN A 67 -6.15 -4.44 6.07
N PRO A 68 -6.69 -4.96 7.19
CA PRO A 68 -5.84 -5.58 8.19
C PRO A 68 -5.31 -6.92 7.65
N LEU A 69 -4.10 -6.90 7.07
CA LEU A 69 -3.32 -8.13 6.88
C LEU A 69 -2.86 -8.74 8.21
N ASN A 70 -3.17 -8.12 9.35
CA ASN A 70 -2.98 -8.69 10.66
C ASN A 70 -4.20 -8.46 11.55
N THR A 71 -5.26 -9.22 11.30
CA THR A 71 -6.20 -9.50 12.39
C THR A 71 -6.56 -10.96 12.39
N ALA A 72 -6.23 -11.66 13.48
CA ALA A 72 -6.74 -12.98 13.83
C ALA A 72 -8.26 -12.98 14.11
N VAL A 73 -9.05 -12.07 13.50
CA VAL A 73 -10.51 -12.14 13.50
C VAL A 73 -10.97 -12.86 12.25
N SER A 74 -11.67 -13.97 12.47
CA SER A 74 -12.51 -14.63 11.48
C SER A 74 -13.93 -14.06 11.59
N PRO A 75 -14.60 -13.72 10.47
CA PRO A 75 -14.04 -13.68 9.11
C PRO A 75 -13.07 -12.50 8.95
N PRO A 76 -12.09 -12.57 8.04
CA PRO A 76 -11.21 -11.44 7.71
C PRO A 76 -12.07 -10.25 7.33
N ALA A 77 -12.28 -9.34 8.27
CA ALA A 77 -13.04 -8.14 8.04
C ALA A 77 -12.14 -7.21 7.23
N ASN A 78 -12.34 -7.19 5.91
CA ASN A 78 -11.86 -6.11 5.06
C ASN A 78 -12.45 -4.80 5.64
N THR A 79 -11.70 -4.05 6.44
CA THR A 79 -12.20 -2.80 7.04
C THR A 79 -12.09 -1.61 6.09
N GLY A 80 -11.33 -1.74 4.99
CA GLY A 80 -11.29 -0.75 3.91
C GLY A 80 -12.46 -0.89 2.95
N THR A 81 -13.04 0.23 2.54
CA THR A 81 -14.07 0.25 1.48
C THR A 81 -13.41 -0.04 0.13
N LEU A 82 -13.83 -1.11 -0.55
CA LEU A 82 -13.41 -1.40 -1.92
C LEU A 82 -13.94 -0.29 -2.84
N LEU A 83 -13.04 0.36 -3.59
CA LEU A 83 -13.36 1.50 -4.45
C LEU A 83 -13.83 1.11 -5.86
N THR A 84 -13.84 -0.18 -6.16
CA THR A 84 -14.23 -0.75 -7.46
C THR A 84 -15.34 -1.79 -7.31
N ILE A 85 -16.08 -2.05 -8.38
CA ILE A 85 -17.03 -3.16 -8.44
C ILE A 85 -16.24 -4.46 -8.61
N GLY A 86 -15.83 -5.05 -7.49
CA GLY A 86 -14.91 -6.18 -7.48
C GLY A 86 -13.46 -5.78 -7.79
N CYS A 87 -12.58 -6.75 -7.97
CA CYS A 87 -11.18 -6.50 -8.32
C CYS A 87 -11.02 -6.44 -9.85
N ILE A 88 -10.09 -5.60 -10.32
CA ILE A 88 -9.83 -5.40 -11.76
C ILE A 88 -8.66 -6.28 -12.23
N PRO A 89 -8.62 -6.70 -13.50
CA PRO A 89 -7.51 -7.50 -14.01
C PRO A 89 -6.28 -6.63 -14.30
N THR A 90 -5.10 -7.22 -14.12
CA THR A 90 -3.86 -6.77 -14.78
C THR A 90 -3.82 -7.27 -16.22
N ALA A 91 -3.26 -6.47 -17.12
CA ALA A 91 -2.91 -6.85 -18.47
C ALA A 91 -1.67 -7.77 -18.49
N ALA A 92 -1.33 -8.30 -19.68
CA ALA A 92 -0.21 -9.24 -19.84
C ALA A 92 1.17 -8.63 -19.47
N ASP A 93 1.30 -7.31 -19.57
CA ASP A 93 2.48 -6.53 -19.17
C ASP A 93 2.44 -6.09 -17.69
N GLY A 94 1.48 -6.62 -16.93
CA GLY A 94 1.29 -6.35 -15.51
C GLY A 94 0.66 -4.99 -15.21
N THR A 95 0.24 -4.25 -16.23
CA THR A 95 -0.37 -2.93 -16.03
C THR A 95 -1.84 -3.06 -15.63
N PHE A 96 -2.33 -2.09 -14.86
CA PHE A 96 -3.74 -1.90 -14.56
C PHE A 96 -4.06 -0.40 -14.55
N SER A 97 -5.35 -0.08 -14.75
CA SER A 97 -5.82 1.30 -14.68
C SER A 97 -7.23 1.33 -14.13
N VAL A 98 -7.48 2.26 -13.21
CA VAL A 98 -8.82 2.54 -12.67
C VAL A 98 -9.07 4.04 -12.65
N ASN A 99 -10.30 4.43 -12.95
CA ASN A 99 -10.73 5.80 -12.76
C ASN A 99 -11.26 5.98 -11.33
N LEU A 100 -10.55 6.75 -10.51
CA LEU A 100 -10.94 7.09 -9.14
C LEU A 100 -11.27 8.59 -9.05
N SER A 101 -11.84 9.19 -10.11
CA SER A 101 -12.14 10.63 -10.17
C SER A 101 -13.09 11.13 -9.07
N SER A 102 -13.87 10.24 -8.46
CA SER A 102 -14.78 10.55 -7.35
C SER A 102 -14.19 10.28 -5.97
N TYR A 103 -12.94 9.83 -5.88
CA TYR A 103 -12.26 9.52 -4.64
C TYR A 103 -10.99 10.36 -4.47
N TYR A 104 -10.76 10.86 -3.26
CA TYR A 104 -9.58 11.59 -2.88
C TYR A 104 -9.05 11.02 -1.57
N GLY A 105 -7.77 10.70 -1.52
CA GLY A 105 -7.10 10.16 -0.34
C GLY A 105 -6.25 8.92 -0.60
N PRO A 106 -5.69 8.34 0.48
CA PRO A 106 -4.82 7.18 0.39
C PRO A 106 -5.58 5.89 0.06
N VAL A 107 -5.01 5.09 -0.83
CA VAL A 107 -5.53 3.76 -1.19
C VAL A 107 -4.47 2.69 -0.96
N LEU A 108 -4.91 1.52 -0.53
CA LEU A 108 -4.16 0.29 -0.54
C LEU A 108 -4.48 -0.47 -1.83
N ILE A 109 -3.44 -0.78 -2.60
CA ILE A 109 -3.52 -1.63 -3.78
C ILE A 109 -3.11 -3.02 -3.34
N GLN A 110 -3.95 -4.02 -3.54
CA GLN A 110 -3.71 -5.40 -3.14
C GLN A 110 -3.86 -6.34 -4.33
N ILE A 111 -2.88 -7.22 -4.52
CA ILE A 111 -2.86 -8.22 -5.60
C ILE A 111 -3.17 -9.59 -5.02
N SER A 112 -4.37 -10.09 -5.27
CA SER A 112 -4.89 -11.34 -4.69
C SER A 112 -4.60 -12.59 -5.52
N GLY A 113 -3.93 -12.44 -6.67
CA GLY A 113 -3.58 -13.56 -7.54
C GLY A 113 -2.92 -13.13 -8.84
N GLY A 114 -2.83 -14.08 -9.78
CA GLY A 114 -2.15 -13.89 -11.07
C GLY A 114 -0.94 -14.80 -11.22
N THR A 115 -0.31 -14.74 -12.39
CA THR A 115 0.85 -15.55 -12.75
C THR A 115 1.98 -14.68 -13.25
N TYR A 116 3.21 -15.11 -12.99
CA TYR A 116 4.43 -14.47 -13.48
C TYR A 116 5.46 -15.54 -13.82
N THR A 117 6.48 -15.19 -14.60
CA THR A 117 7.64 -16.06 -14.80
C THR A 117 8.61 -15.82 -13.65
N ASN A 118 8.91 -16.86 -12.87
CA ASN A 118 9.88 -16.73 -11.79
C ASN A 118 11.29 -16.89 -12.36
N ALA A 119 12.14 -15.88 -12.18
CA ALA A 119 13.50 -15.83 -12.70
C ALA A 119 14.46 -16.82 -12.02
N ALA A 120 14.12 -17.33 -10.85
CA ALA A 120 14.91 -18.33 -10.13
C ALA A 120 14.62 -19.76 -10.59
N SER A 121 13.35 -20.07 -10.89
CA SER A 121 12.94 -21.40 -11.37
C SER A 121 12.84 -21.51 -12.89
N GLN A 122 12.83 -20.37 -13.59
CA GLN A 122 12.54 -20.25 -15.02
C GLN A 122 11.16 -20.83 -15.42
N ALA A 123 10.25 -20.97 -14.46
CA ALA A 123 8.94 -21.56 -14.62
C ALA A 123 7.81 -20.56 -14.31
N GLY A 124 6.66 -20.78 -14.94
CA GLY A 124 5.43 -20.06 -14.59
C GLY A 124 5.07 -20.33 -13.13
N SER A 125 4.91 -19.25 -12.36
CA SER A 125 4.60 -19.28 -10.93
C SER A 125 3.31 -18.54 -10.65
N SER A 126 2.54 -19.02 -9.68
CA SER A 126 1.26 -18.43 -9.27
C SER A 126 1.42 -17.59 -8.01
N LEU A 127 0.83 -16.39 -8.01
CA LEU A 127 0.70 -15.59 -6.79
C LEU A 127 -0.38 -16.13 -5.83
N VAL A 128 -1.18 -17.12 -6.23
CA VAL A 128 -2.18 -17.73 -5.34
C VAL A 128 -1.54 -18.30 -4.07
N ASN A 129 -0.30 -18.78 -4.15
CA ASN A 129 0.45 -19.28 -3.00
C ASN A 129 0.74 -18.18 -1.96
N LEU A 130 0.88 -16.93 -2.41
CA LEU A 130 1.05 -15.75 -1.57
C LEU A 130 -0.29 -15.25 -1.01
N ALA A 131 -1.38 -15.43 -1.76
CA ALA A 131 -2.73 -15.08 -1.31
C ALA A 131 -3.23 -16.00 -0.18
N SER A 132 -2.87 -17.28 -0.19
CA SER A 132 -3.27 -18.25 0.86
C SER A 132 -2.62 -18.01 2.23
N THR A 133 -1.57 -17.19 2.30
CA THR A 133 -0.84 -16.89 3.55
C THR A 133 -1.13 -15.49 4.09
N ASN A 134 -2.10 -14.76 3.53
CA ASN A 134 -2.29 -13.32 3.77
C ASN A 134 -1.08 -12.46 3.33
N ALA A 135 -0.18 -12.98 2.48
CA ALA A 135 0.98 -12.25 1.95
C ALA A 135 0.75 -11.79 0.49
N SER A 136 -0.45 -11.29 0.18
CA SER A 136 -0.74 -10.67 -1.12
C SER A 136 0.24 -9.53 -1.42
N LEU A 137 0.64 -9.34 -2.68
CA LEU A 137 1.47 -8.17 -3.01
C LEU A 137 0.69 -6.88 -2.78
N GLN A 138 1.36 -5.87 -2.25
CA GLN A 138 0.73 -4.61 -1.86
C GLN A 138 1.58 -3.38 -2.16
N ALA A 139 0.89 -2.25 -2.33
CA ALA A 139 1.48 -0.93 -2.32
C ALA A 139 0.44 0.11 -1.87
N VAL A 140 0.89 1.31 -1.51
CA VAL A 140 0.01 2.44 -1.19
C VAL A 140 0.20 3.54 -2.23
N ALA A 141 -0.91 4.12 -2.65
CA ALA A 141 -0.92 5.32 -3.48
C ALA A 141 -1.80 6.40 -2.85
N ASN A 142 -1.51 7.66 -3.12
CA ASN A 142 -2.36 8.78 -2.70
C ASN A 142 -3.11 9.33 -3.92
N ILE A 143 -4.42 9.17 -3.95
CA ILE A 143 -5.28 9.64 -5.02
C ILE A 143 -5.65 11.10 -4.77
N GLY A 144 -5.49 11.94 -5.79
CA GLY A 144 -5.91 13.34 -5.72
C GLY A 144 -5.07 14.27 -6.59
N GLY A 145 -5.57 15.49 -6.76
CA GLY A 145 -4.91 16.54 -7.52
C GLY A 145 -5.20 16.51 -9.03
N GLY A 146 -6.20 15.74 -9.45
CA GLY A 146 -6.51 15.51 -10.86
C GLY A 146 -5.48 14.59 -11.55
N GLY A 147 -5.64 14.38 -12.86
CA GLY A 147 -4.65 13.68 -13.69
C GLY A 147 -4.45 12.19 -13.38
N THR A 148 -3.21 11.72 -13.53
CA THR A 148 -2.82 10.32 -13.37
C THR A 148 -1.85 10.16 -12.20
N VAL A 149 -2.21 9.29 -11.25
CA VAL A 149 -1.33 8.81 -10.18
C VAL A 149 -0.72 7.49 -10.63
N SER A 150 0.60 7.38 -10.57
CA SER A 150 1.33 6.14 -10.89
C SER A 150 1.60 5.33 -9.63
N ALA A 151 1.47 4.02 -9.70
CA ALA A 151 1.83 3.11 -8.61
C ALA A 151 2.56 1.87 -9.13
N VAL A 152 3.53 1.38 -8.36
CA VAL A 152 4.22 0.12 -8.65
C VAL A 152 4.00 -0.83 -7.49
N VAL A 153 3.60 -2.07 -7.79
CA VAL A 153 3.38 -3.11 -6.79
C VAL A 153 4.42 -4.22 -6.98
N THR A 154 5.21 -4.44 -5.94
CA THR A 154 6.28 -5.43 -5.89
C THR A 154 6.34 -6.11 -4.50
N PRO A 155 7.12 -7.19 -4.36
CA PRO A 155 7.45 -7.72 -3.04
C PRO A 155 7.97 -6.67 -2.04
N LEU A 156 8.85 -5.75 -2.46
CA LEU A 156 9.45 -4.77 -1.54
C LEU A 156 8.46 -3.67 -1.14
N THR A 157 7.53 -3.29 -2.02
CA THR A 157 6.43 -2.38 -1.64
C THR A 157 5.44 -3.07 -0.70
N THR A 158 5.35 -4.40 -0.76
CA THR A 158 4.55 -5.21 0.18
C THR A 158 5.18 -5.17 1.57
N VAL A 159 6.50 -5.38 1.65
CA VAL A 159 7.25 -5.22 2.91
C VAL A 159 7.07 -3.82 3.49
N ALA A 160 7.17 -2.77 2.66
CA ALA A 160 6.94 -1.40 3.12
C ALA A 160 5.50 -1.18 3.63
N THR A 161 4.52 -1.84 3.02
CA THR A 161 3.12 -1.82 3.50
C THR A 161 3.01 -2.48 4.87
N ALA A 162 3.64 -3.64 5.07
CA ALA A 162 3.62 -4.37 6.33
C ALA A 162 4.31 -3.59 7.48
N ILE A 163 5.50 -3.02 7.22
CA ILE A 163 6.19 -2.14 8.18
C ILE A 163 5.30 -0.95 8.55
N ALA A 164 4.72 -0.26 7.55
CA ALA A 164 3.87 0.90 7.78
C ALA A 164 2.62 0.57 8.61
N GLN A 165 2.03 -0.62 8.44
CA GLN A 165 0.92 -1.10 9.26
C GLN A 165 1.31 -1.27 10.74
N GLY A 166 2.54 -1.70 11.02
CA GLY A 166 3.07 -1.86 12.38
C GLY A 166 3.49 -0.54 13.06
N MET A 167 3.57 0.56 12.32
CA MET A 167 3.94 1.86 12.87
C MET A 167 2.79 2.50 13.66
N SER A 168 3.12 3.43 14.55
CA SER A 168 2.12 4.23 15.26
C SER A 168 1.24 4.99 14.26
N GLY A 169 -0.08 4.91 14.42
CA GLY A 169 -1.06 5.47 13.48
C GLY A 169 -1.36 4.60 12.26
N GLY A 170 -0.73 3.42 12.13
CA GLY A 170 -1.02 2.42 11.10
C GLY A 170 -0.63 2.85 9.69
N LEU A 171 -1.30 2.27 8.70
CA LEU A 171 -1.06 2.53 7.29
C LEU A 171 -1.50 3.96 6.91
N THR A 172 -0.53 4.85 6.79
CA THR A 172 -0.70 6.23 6.29
C THR A 172 0.31 6.48 5.17
N THR A 173 0.12 7.52 4.35
CA THR A 173 1.09 7.88 3.29
C THR A 173 2.46 8.24 3.87
N ALA A 174 2.47 8.92 5.02
CA ALA A 174 3.70 9.28 5.73
C ALA A 174 4.43 8.04 6.26
N ASN A 175 3.70 7.12 6.93
CA ASN A 175 4.29 5.87 7.41
C ASN A 175 4.76 4.99 6.26
N TYR A 176 4.00 4.93 5.16
CA TYR A 176 4.40 4.19 3.96
C TYR A 176 5.65 4.77 3.29
N ALA A 177 5.79 6.10 3.22
CA ALA A 177 6.99 6.73 2.70
C ALA A 177 8.22 6.45 3.58
N ALA A 178 8.06 6.55 4.91
CA ALA A 178 9.11 6.22 5.87
C ALA A 178 9.51 4.73 5.79
N ALA A 179 8.52 3.84 5.73
CA ALA A 179 8.73 2.41 5.56
C ALA A 179 9.40 2.09 4.21
N SER A 180 9.03 2.76 3.12
CA SER A 180 9.66 2.59 1.82
C SER A 180 11.15 2.94 1.84
N ALA A 181 11.50 4.04 2.50
CA ALA A 181 12.89 4.44 2.70
C ALA A 181 13.66 3.46 3.61
N ASN A 182 12.99 2.94 4.64
CA ASN A 182 13.55 1.88 5.50
C ASN A 182 13.84 0.62 4.68
N VAL A 183 12.87 0.10 3.91
CA VAL A 183 13.06 -1.06 3.02
C VAL A 183 14.21 -0.83 2.05
N ALA A 184 14.29 0.34 1.40
CA ALA A 184 15.40 0.65 0.52
C ALA A 184 16.78 0.57 1.23
N THR A 185 16.83 0.93 2.52
CA THR A 185 18.02 0.82 3.35
C THR A 185 18.31 -0.63 3.75
N GLN A 186 17.31 -1.36 4.23
CA GLN A 186 17.41 -2.76 4.65
C GLN A 186 17.89 -3.66 3.51
N PHE A 187 17.40 -3.41 2.30
CA PHE A 187 17.76 -4.14 1.08
C PHE A 187 18.94 -3.51 0.33
N GLN A 188 19.62 -2.51 0.91
CA GLN A 188 20.86 -1.92 0.37
C GLN A 188 20.72 -1.39 -1.07
N LEU A 189 19.60 -0.75 -1.39
CA LEU A 189 19.25 -0.33 -2.75
C LEU A 189 20.01 0.90 -3.28
N GLY A 190 21.03 1.39 -2.56
CA GLY A 190 21.87 2.51 -3.03
C GLY A 190 21.11 3.81 -3.30
N GLY A 191 19.99 4.05 -2.60
CA GLY A 191 19.16 5.26 -2.76
C GLY A 191 18.03 5.14 -3.80
N LEU A 192 17.85 3.97 -4.44
CA LEU A 192 16.71 3.73 -5.32
C LEU A 192 15.38 3.74 -4.56
N ASN A 193 14.33 4.24 -5.22
CA ASN A 193 12.99 4.32 -4.67
C ASN A 193 12.15 3.11 -5.11
N ILE A 194 11.70 2.30 -4.13
CA ILE A 194 10.88 1.11 -4.39
C ILE A 194 9.47 1.42 -4.95
N ASN A 195 9.05 2.69 -4.95
CA ASN A 195 7.80 3.14 -5.54
C ASN A 195 7.91 3.47 -7.04
N THR A 196 9.10 3.25 -7.63
CA THR A 196 9.37 3.38 -9.07
C THR A 196 9.68 2.02 -9.66
N ALA A 197 9.47 1.81 -10.96
CA ALA A 197 9.69 0.49 -11.55
C ALA A 197 11.19 0.10 -11.52
N PRO A 198 11.54 -1.12 -11.09
CA PRO A 198 12.92 -1.60 -11.08
C PRO A 198 13.50 -1.62 -12.50
N GLN A 199 14.77 -1.26 -12.64
CA GLN A 199 15.51 -1.36 -13.89
C GLN A 199 16.35 -2.63 -13.93
N ALA A 200 16.49 -3.24 -15.10
CA ALA A 200 17.28 -4.46 -15.23
C ALA A 200 18.74 -4.23 -14.79
N GLY A 201 19.21 -5.06 -13.86
CA GLY A 201 20.57 -5.00 -13.32
C GLY A 201 20.80 -3.97 -12.20
N ASP A 202 19.81 -3.16 -11.84
CA ASP A 202 19.95 -2.28 -10.66
C ASP A 202 19.80 -3.05 -9.34
N ALA A 203 20.16 -2.40 -8.22
CA ALA A 203 20.09 -3.02 -6.90
C ALA A 203 18.66 -3.42 -6.52
N TYR A 204 17.65 -2.69 -7.02
CA TYR A 204 16.25 -3.00 -6.74
C TYR A 204 15.80 -4.28 -7.45
N ASN A 205 16.11 -4.44 -8.72
CA ASN A 205 15.89 -5.66 -9.46
C ASN A 205 16.66 -6.84 -8.85
N MET A 206 17.93 -6.67 -8.49
CA MET A 206 18.70 -7.72 -7.82
C MET A 206 18.06 -8.15 -6.49
N ALA A 207 17.53 -7.20 -5.71
CA ALA A 207 16.81 -7.50 -4.47
C ALA A 207 15.51 -8.29 -4.74
N LEU A 208 14.77 -7.91 -5.78
CA LEU A 208 13.57 -8.61 -6.21
C LEU A 208 13.86 -10.04 -6.72
N LEU A 209 14.95 -10.23 -7.46
CA LEU A 209 15.44 -11.56 -7.84
C LEU A 209 15.77 -12.39 -6.59
N GLY A 210 16.40 -11.80 -5.57
CA GLY A 210 16.62 -12.44 -4.29
C GLY A 210 15.32 -12.96 -3.65
N VAL A 211 14.24 -12.15 -3.68
CA VAL A 211 12.92 -12.59 -3.20
C VAL A 211 12.38 -13.74 -4.05
N GLN A 212 12.50 -13.66 -5.38
CA GLN A 212 12.05 -14.75 -6.25
C GLN A 212 12.80 -16.04 -5.98
N LYS A 213 14.10 -15.98 -5.68
CA LYS A 213 14.89 -17.16 -5.27
C LYS A 213 14.45 -17.69 -3.92
N TYR A 214 14.15 -16.80 -2.98
CA TYR A 214 13.63 -17.16 -1.66
C TYR A 214 12.33 -17.97 -1.77
N LEU A 215 11.45 -17.62 -2.72
CA LEU A 215 10.16 -18.26 -2.96
C LEU A 215 10.24 -19.69 -3.56
N VAL A 216 11.39 -20.15 -4.08
CA VAL A 216 11.52 -21.38 -4.87
C VAL A 216 12.04 -22.60 -4.08
N ALA A 217 12.24 -22.48 -2.76
CA ALA A 217 12.74 -23.49 -1.80
C ALA A 217 14.26 -23.48 -1.50
N PRO A 218 14.72 -24.18 -0.43
CA PRO A 218 15.13 -23.61 0.86
C PRO A 218 16.38 -22.71 0.77
N PRO A 219 16.55 -21.78 1.71
CA PRO A 219 15.92 -21.81 3.04
C PRO A 219 14.46 -21.32 3.12
N GLY A 220 14.08 -20.29 2.34
CA GLY A 220 12.78 -19.59 2.40
C GLY A 220 11.49 -20.33 1.99
N SER A 221 11.45 -21.66 2.03
CA SER A 221 10.19 -22.43 1.90
C SER A 221 9.95 -23.44 3.00
N THR A 222 10.99 -23.83 3.75
CA THR A 222 10.88 -24.92 4.73
C THR A 222 10.44 -24.39 6.08
N ASP A 223 10.96 -23.24 6.49
CA ASP A 223 10.67 -22.54 7.73
C ASP A 223 9.90 -21.22 7.52
N ASP A 224 9.98 -20.64 6.33
CA ASP A 224 9.16 -19.49 5.89
C ASP A 224 8.40 -19.76 4.58
N PRO A 225 7.43 -20.70 4.57
CA PRO A 225 6.71 -21.07 3.35
C PRO A 225 6.07 -19.85 2.69
N ASN A 226 6.29 -19.71 1.38
CA ASN A 226 5.80 -18.61 0.55
C ASN A 226 6.32 -17.21 0.98
N ALA A 227 7.46 -17.14 1.67
CA ALA A 227 8.04 -15.90 2.16
C ALA A 227 7.11 -15.07 3.06
N ASN A 228 6.28 -15.75 3.84
CA ASN A 228 5.30 -15.10 4.70
C ASN A 228 5.96 -14.15 5.71
N ASN A 229 6.99 -14.60 6.43
CA ASN A 229 7.71 -13.80 7.43
C ASN A 229 8.45 -12.64 6.77
N LEU A 230 9.06 -12.84 5.60
CA LEU A 230 9.68 -11.76 4.84
C LEU A 230 8.67 -10.69 4.42
N LEU A 231 7.57 -11.09 3.76
CA LEU A 231 6.61 -10.17 3.16
C LEU A 231 5.70 -9.48 4.17
N THR A 232 5.43 -10.12 5.30
CA THR A 232 4.69 -9.54 6.43
C THR A 232 5.61 -8.86 7.45
N TRP A 233 6.92 -8.84 7.18
CA TRP A 233 7.96 -8.28 8.06
C TRP A 233 7.94 -8.85 9.48
N HIS A 234 7.66 -10.15 9.61
CA HIS A 234 7.66 -10.88 10.88
C HIS A 234 9.01 -11.57 11.13
N LEU A 235 10.05 -10.75 11.33
CA LEU A 235 11.45 -11.17 11.32
C LEU A 235 11.88 -12.08 12.48
N THR A 236 11.09 -12.19 13.55
CA THR A 236 11.43 -12.98 14.74
C THR A 236 11.05 -14.46 14.64
N ALA A 237 10.27 -14.85 13.62
CA ALA A 237 9.75 -16.22 13.49
C ALA A 237 10.67 -17.19 12.70
N SER A 238 11.69 -16.68 12.01
CA SER A 238 12.64 -17.47 11.20
C SER A 238 13.94 -16.66 11.00
N PRO A 239 15.07 -17.31 10.65
CA PRO A 239 16.31 -16.66 10.22
C PRO A 239 16.20 -15.90 8.87
N VAL A 240 15.14 -15.12 8.66
CA VAL A 240 14.79 -14.39 7.42
C VAL A 240 15.98 -13.64 6.81
N SER A 241 16.82 -12.99 7.63
CA SER A 241 18.01 -12.26 7.16
C SER A 241 19.06 -13.18 6.52
N ALA A 242 19.36 -14.31 7.17
CA ALA A 242 20.34 -15.28 6.67
C ALA A 242 19.80 -16.01 5.44
N ASP A 243 18.50 -16.29 5.45
CA ASP A 243 17.81 -17.01 4.39
C ASP A 243 17.70 -16.17 3.12
N TYR A 244 17.32 -14.91 3.27
CA TYR A 244 17.32 -13.94 2.18
C TYR A 244 18.72 -13.69 1.65
N THR A 245 19.72 -13.57 2.52
CA THR A 245 21.12 -13.45 2.10
C THR A 245 21.55 -14.61 1.22
N THR A 246 21.23 -15.85 1.63
CA THR A 246 21.53 -17.06 0.87
C THR A 246 20.83 -17.05 -0.49
N ALA A 247 19.54 -16.71 -0.52
CA ALA A 247 18.76 -16.63 -1.75
C ALA A 247 19.29 -15.53 -2.70
N TYR A 248 19.60 -14.34 -2.17
CA TYR A 248 20.13 -13.23 -2.94
C TYR A 248 21.47 -13.57 -3.59
N GLN A 249 22.41 -14.16 -2.84
CA GLN A 249 23.72 -14.55 -3.36
C GLN A 249 23.61 -15.68 -4.39
N ALA A 250 22.68 -16.62 -4.21
CA ALA A 250 22.48 -17.73 -5.13
C ALA A 250 21.98 -17.29 -6.51
N ILE A 251 21.14 -16.26 -6.60
CA ILE A 251 20.61 -15.76 -7.88
C ILE A 251 21.44 -14.62 -8.48
N ASN A 252 22.07 -13.78 -7.65
CA ASN A 252 22.93 -12.69 -8.10
C ASN A 252 24.40 -13.13 -8.07
N SER A 253 24.80 -13.90 -9.08
CA SER A 253 26.15 -14.49 -9.16
C SER A 253 27.26 -13.43 -8.98
N GLY A 254 28.19 -13.71 -8.07
CA GLY A 254 29.32 -12.81 -7.77
C GLY A 254 29.03 -11.74 -6.71
N SER A 255 27.79 -11.61 -6.24
CA SER A 255 27.50 -10.76 -5.09
C SER A 255 27.97 -11.37 -3.78
N THR A 256 28.57 -10.55 -2.93
CA THR A 256 28.91 -10.88 -1.53
C THR A 256 28.05 -10.10 -0.52
N ALA A 257 26.96 -9.46 -0.98
CA ALA A 257 26.07 -8.68 -0.12
C ALA A 257 25.45 -9.57 0.96
N THR A 258 25.32 -9.01 2.16
CA THR A 258 24.71 -9.67 3.33
C THR A 258 23.66 -8.75 3.92
N PHE A 259 22.51 -9.29 4.31
CA PHE A 259 21.37 -8.52 4.79
C PHE A 259 21.15 -8.77 6.28
N GLY A 260 20.81 -7.71 7.02
CA GLY A 260 20.53 -7.73 8.45
C GLY A 260 19.26 -6.93 8.74
N PHE A 261 18.12 -7.57 8.58
CA PHE A 261 16.80 -6.97 8.77
C PHE A 261 16.49 -6.76 10.25
N HIS A 262 15.85 -5.64 10.58
CA HIS A 262 15.48 -5.23 11.93
C HIS A 262 14.21 -4.36 11.94
#